data_AF-K0F9E1-F1
#
_entry.id   AF-K0F9E1-F1
#
_cell.length_a   1.000
_cell.length_b   1.000
_cell.length_c   1.000
_cell.angle_alpha   90.00
_cell.angle_beta   90.00
_cell.angle_gamma   90.00
#
_symmetry.space_group_name_H-M   'P 1'
#
loop_
_entity.id
_entity.type
_entity.pdbx_description
1 polymer ?
#
loop_
_entity_poly.entity_id
_entity_poly.type
_entity_poly.pdbx_seq_one_letter_code
_entity_poly.pdbx_strand_id
1 'polypeptide(L)'
;MADDPDPAQRQQLTVSERDLEVLAEDLARWLDSKVSADHPPRVSGLSRPQAGGMSSTTILFDAEWSVDGRHERGSFVARMAPEAGSFPVFETYDLATQYRVMSGVAEHTTVPVPGLCWLEEDEEPLGAPFFVMKRVDGRVPTDNPPYVFVGWLFDATPEQRAQLTANTVEVIAKVHEIPDPALRFPALRGAGQSLRRHVEAQKAWYRWALADDGFEIPLLERTFDWLEANWPSDPGLDVLSWGDARPGNIIFDEFRPAAVLDWEMAALGPRELDVAWVIFIHRFFQDIATRFEQPGLPDFLRRADVVAKYEELTGHTVRDLDWHIVYAALRHGIVMARVKRRMIHFGEDTDTPDRDDYVMHRASLERLLDGTYEWD
;
A
#
# COMPACT_ATOMS: atom_id res chain seq x y z
N MET A 1 5.42 -21.10 -25.73
CA MET A 1 5.04 -20.33 -24.53
C MET A 1 4.64 -21.37 -23.52
N ALA A 2 5.32 -21.44 -22.36
CA ALA A 2 4.69 -22.12 -21.23
C ALA A 2 3.32 -21.45 -21.03
N ASP A 3 2.29 -22.20 -20.64
CA ASP A 3 0.99 -21.63 -20.29
C ASP A 3 1.24 -20.59 -19.19
N ASP A 4 1.36 -19.31 -19.56
CA ASP A 4 1.34 -18.22 -18.59
C ASP A 4 0.01 -18.39 -17.82
N PRO A 5 0.03 -18.44 -16.48
CA PRO A 5 -1.19 -18.61 -15.71
C PRO A 5 -2.20 -17.52 -16.09
N ASP A 6 -3.49 -17.87 -16.15
CA ASP A 6 -4.56 -16.93 -16.48
C ASP A 6 -4.46 -15.70 -15.56
N PRO A 7 -4.28 -14.47 -16.09
CA PRO A 7 -4.14 -13.26 -15.27
C PRO A 7 -5.43 -12.90 -14.52
N ALA A 8 -6.58 -13.45 -14.94
CA ALA A 8 -7.84 -13.33 -14.22
C ALA A 8 -7.99 -14.36 -13.09
N GLN A 9 -7.09 -15.35 -13.00
CA GLN A 9 -7.08 -16.33 -11.93
C GLN A 9 -6.35 -15.78 -10.70
N ARG A 10 -6.99 -15.92 -9.54
CA ARG A 10 -6.40 -15.54 -8.26
C ARG A 10 -5.22 -16.44 -7.92
N GLN A 11 -4.08 -15.82 -7.62
CA GLN A 11 -2.92 -16.53 -7.06
C GLN A 11 -3.10 -16.75 -5.56
N GLN A 12 -2.77 -17.94 -5.07
CA GLN A 12 -2.72 -18.23 -3.63
C GLN A 12 -1.45 -17.61 -3.04
N LEU A 13 -1.61 -16.85 -1.95
CA LEU A 13 -0.51 -16.22 -1.22
C LEU A 13 -0.69 -16.51 0.27
N THR A 14 0.29 -17.17 0.87
CA THR A 14 0.29 -17.46 2.31
C THR A 14 0.59 -16.19 3.10
N VAL A 15 -0.33 -15.63 3.90
CA VAL A 15 -0.12 -14.34 4.61
C VAL A 15 0.19 -14.49 6.11
N SER A 16 -0.35 -15.53 6.75
CA SER A 16 -0.15 -15.82 8.18
C SER A 16 -0.49 -17.28 8.46
N GLU A 17 0.21 -17.90 9.41
CA GLU A 17 -0.03 -19.28 9.85
C GLU A 17 -0.81 -19.37 11.17
N ARG A 18 -1.09 -18.23 11.83
CA ARG A 18 -1.79 -18.17 13.13
C ARG A 18 -3.11 -18.95 13.16
N ASP A 19 -3.34 -19.62 14.27
CA ASP A 19 -4.64 -20.20 14.59
C ASP A 19 -5.64 -19.10 14.96
N LEU A 20 -6.78 -19.05 14.28
CA LEU A 20 -7.80 -18.02 14.52
C LEU A 20 -8.58 -18.26 15.82
N GLU A 21 -8.71 -19.51 16.29
CA GLU A 21 -9.38 -19.79 17.56
C GLU A 21 -8.53 -19.31 18.73
N VAL A 22 -7.23 -19.62 18.72
CA VAL A 22 -6.28 -19.13 19.71
C VAL A 22 -6.23 -17.60 19.72
N LEU A 23 -6.16 -17.00 18.52
CA LEU A 23 -6.14 -15.54 18.38
C LEU A 23 -7.40 -14.87 18.92
N ALA A 24 -8.57 -15.53 18.82
CA ALA A 24 -9.82 -15.02 19.37
C ALA A 24 -9.77 -14.94 20.90
N GLU A 25 -9.23 -15.97 21.56
CA GLU A 25 -9.08 -16.02 23.01
C GLU A 25 -8.06 -14.98 23.50
N ASP A 26 -6.95 -14.81 22.79
CA ASP A 26 -5.93 -13.79 23.08
C ASP A 26 -6.50 -12.37 22.93
N LEU A 27 -7.22 -12.10 21.83
CA LEU A 27 -7.90 -10.82 21.62
C LEU A 27 -8.96 -10.53 22.68
N ALA A 28 -9.73 -11.52 23.12
CA ALA A 28 -10.72 -11.35 24.17
C ALA A 28 -10.07 -10.97 25.51
N ARG A 29 -8.99 -11.68 25.90
CA ARG A 29 -8.20 -11.37 27.11
C ARG A 29 -7.55 -10.00 27.03
N TRP A 30 -6.96 -9.67 25.89
CA TRP A 30 -6.38 -8.35 25.67
C TRP A 30 -7.44 -7.25 25.74
N LEU A 31 -8.59 -7.42 25.09
CA LEU A 31 -9.65 -6.44 25.09
C LEU A 31 -10.18 -6.20 26.52
N ASP A 32 -10.30 -7.25 27.34
CA ASP A 32 -10.66 -7.13 28.78
C ASP A 32 -9.73 -6.19 29.55
N SER A 33 -8.45 -6.14 29.18
CA SER A 33 -7.48 -5.19 29.78
C SER A 33 -7.68 -3.74 29.32
N LYS A 34 -8.36 -3.52 28.20
CA LYS A 34 -8.59 -2.20 27.59
C LYS A 34 -9.96 -1.63 27.92
N VAL A 35 -10.97 -2.48 28.04
CA VAL A 35 -12.34 -2.09 28.39
C VAL A 35 -12.60 -2.55 29.81
N SER A 36 -12.91 -1.63 30.72
CA SER A 36 -13.26 -1.96 32.11
C SER A 36 -14.64 -2.63 32.17
N ALA A 37 -14.76 -3.82 31.58
CA ALA A 37 -16.01 -4.51 31.36
C ALA A 37 -16.51 -5.21 32.63
N ASP A 38 -17.83 -5.35 32.74
CA ASP A 38 -18.50 -6.06 33.83
C ASP A 38 -18.15 -7.56 33.81
N HIS A 39 -17.90 -8.09 32.61
CA HIS A 39 -17.55 -9.47 32.31
C HIS A 39 -16.55 -9.52 31.15
N PRO A 40 -15.75 -10.59 31.01
CA PRO A 40 -14.82 -10.75 29.90
C PRO A 40 -15.50 -10.51 28.55
N PRO A 41 -14.95 -9.65 27.67
CA PRO A 41 -15.46 -9.43 26.33
C PRO A 41 -15.56 -10.72 25.53
N ARG A 42 -16.53 -10.77 24.62
CA ARG A 42 -16.64 -11.85 23.64
C ARG A 42 -16.11 -11.36 22.32
N VAL A 43 -15.14 -12.08 21.78
CA VAL A 43 -14.60 -11.87 20.44
C VAL A 43 -15.06 -13.03 19.56
N SER A 44 -15.54 -12.71 18.36
CA SER A 44 -16.09 -13.71 17.44
C SER A 44 -15.92 -13.29 15.98
N GLY A 45 -16.27 -14.19 15.05
CA GLY A 45 -16.26 -13.86 13.62
C GLY A 45 -14.88 -13.57 13.03
N LEU A 46 -13.82 -14.12 13.64
CA LEU A 46 -12.46 -13.89 13.14
C LEU A 46 -12.32 -14.38 11.71
N SER A 47 -11.79 -13.50 10.86
CA SER A 47 -11.51 -13.83 9.47
C SER A 47 -10.34 -13.02 8.94
N ARG A 48 -9.66 -13.58 7.95
CA ARG A 48 -8.64 -12.86 7.17
C ARG A 48 -9.31 -12.28 5.92
N PRO A 49 -8.95 -11.06 5.47
CA PRO A 49 -9.39 -10.56 4.17
C PRO A 49 -8.96 -11.54 3.07
N GLN A 50 -9.86 -11.80 2.11
CA GLN A 50 -9.51 -12.66 0.98
C GLN A 50 -8.62 -11.90 -0.04
N ALA A 51 -8.79 -10.59 -0.21
CA ALA A 51 -8.28 -9.90 -1.40
C ALA A 51 -7.04 -8.99 -1.19
N GLY A 52 -6.34 -9.05 -0.06
CA GLY A 52 -5.20 -8.14 0.13
C GLY A 52 -4.43 -8.29 1.44
N GLY A 53 -3.21 -7.72 1.44
CA GLY A 53 -2.28 -7.68 2.57
C GLY A 53 -1.17 -8.74 2.47
N MET A 54 -0.02 -8.37 1.92
CA MET A 54 1.20 -9.21 1.94
C MET A 54 2.19 -8.78 3.01
N SER A 55 2.12 -7.52 3.43
CA SER A 55 3.07 -6.91 4.36
C SER A 55 2.70 -7.24 5.81
N SER A 56 1.50 -6.84 6.22
CA SER A 56 1.00 -6.96 7.59
C SER A 56 -0.17 -7.94 7.70
N THR A 57 -0.25 -8.66 8.82
CA THR A 57 -1.40 -9.53 9.09
C THR A 57 -2.62 -8.66 9.41
N THR A 58 -3.71 -8.88 8.67
CA THR A 58 -4.99 -8.19 8.91
C THR A 58 -6.04 -9.20 9.36
N ILE A 59 -6.67 -8.93 10.51
CA ILE A 59 -7.69 -9.79 11.11
C ILE A 59 -8.94 -8.97 11.35
N LEU A 60 -10.05 -9.40 10.74
CA LEU A 60 -11.37 -8.85 11.01
C LEU A 60 -11.99 -9.64 12.16
N PHE A 61 -12.68 -8.97 13.07
CA PHE A 61 -13.40 -9.61 14.16
C PHE A 61 -14.56 -8.73 14.65
N ASP A 62 -15.54 -9.37 15.28
CA ASP A 62 -16.58 -8.70 16.05
C ASP A 62 -16.25 -8.81 17.53
N ALA A 63 -16.56 -7.77 18.30
CA ALA A 63 -16.44 -7.79 19.75
C ALA A 63 -17.67 -7.20 20.43
N GLU A 64 -18.06 -7.79 21.55
CA GLU A 64 -19.14 -7.33 22.42
C GLU A 64 -18.73 -7.41 23.90
N TRP A 65 -19.13 -6.42 24.68
CA TRP A 65 -18.87 -6.34 26.13
C TRP A 65 -19.91 -5.46 26.81
N SER A 66 -19.89 -5.37 28.14
CA SER A 66 -20.76 -4.45 28.89
C SER A 66 -19.95 -3.63 29.87
N VAL A 67 -20.30 -2.35 30.01
CA VAL A 67 -19.73 -1.44 31.02
C VAL A 67 -20.88 -0.82 31.80
N ASP A 68 -20.92 -1.00 33.12
CA ASP A 68 -21.99 -0.50 33.98
C ASP A 68 -23.39 -0.94 33.49
N GLY A 69 -23.49 -2.17 33.00
CA GLY A 69 -24.72 -2.75 32.45
C GLY A 69 -25.13 -2.22 31.07
N ARG A 70 -24.35 -1.34 30.44
CA ARG A 70 -24.56 -0.91 29.05
C ARG A 70 -23.83 -1.84 28.10
N HIS A 71 -24.58 -2.46 27.19
CA HIS A 71 -24.03 -3.33 26.17
C HIS A 71 -23.37 -2.52 25.04
N GLU A 72 -22.11 -2.81 24.78
CA GLU A 72 -21.29 -2.26 23.70
C GLU A 72 -20.95 -3.37 22.71
N ARG A 73 -20.99 -3.05 21.41
CA ARG A 73 -20.60 -3.99 20.35
C ARG A 73 -20.03 -3.27 19.14
N GLY A 74 -19.16 -3.93 18.40
CA GLY A 74 -18.62 -3.39 17.15
C GLY A 74 -17.89 -4.42 16.30
N SER A 75 -17.62 -4.02 15.06
CA SER A 75 -16.78 -4.75 14.13
C SER A 75 -15.45 -4.02 13.97
N PHE A 76 -14.37 -4.76 14.03
CA PHE A 76 -13.02 -4.24 14.15
C PHE A 76 -12.07 -4.92 13.17
N VAL A 77 -10.92 -4.28 12.97
CA VAL A 77 -9.78 -4.79 12.23
C VAL A 77 -8.54 -4.62 13.09
N ALA A 78 -7.87 -5.73 13.39
CA ALA A 78 -6.53 -5.72 13.95
C ALA A 78 -5.50 -5.77 12.81
N ARG A 79 -4.54 -4.85 12.83
CA ARG A 79 -3.33 -4.89 12.00
C ARG A 79 -2.15 -5.23 12.88
N MET A 80 -1.46 -6.31 12.51
CA MET A 80 -0.35 -6.87 13.27
C MET A 80 0.85 -7.05 12.36
N ALA A 81 2.05 -7.01 12.94
CA ALA A 81 3.24 -7.40 12.21
C ALA A 81 3.10 -8.85 11.72
N PRO A 82 3.67 -9.20 10.57
CA PRO A 82 3.73 -10.59 10.16
C PRO A 82 4.59 -11.40 11.14
N GLU A 83 4.36 -12.72 11.19
CA GLU A 83 5.17 -13.62 12.02
C GLU A 83 6.61 -13.67 11.46
N ALA A 84 7.63 -13.78 12.32
CA ALA A 84 9.02 -13.79 11.85
C ALA A 84 9.30 -14.92 10.83
N GLY A 85 8.60 -16.06 10.96
CA GLY A 85 8.68 -17.18 10.02
C GLY A 85 7.99 -16.92 8.67
N SER A 86 7.22 -15.84 8.51
CA SER A 86 6.40 -15.64 7.33
C SER A 86 7.10 -14.90 6.18
N PHE A 87 8.44 -14.85 6.20
CA PHE A 87 9.29 -14.19 5.20
C PHE A 87 8.83 -12.74 4.92
N PRO A 88 9.14 -11.79 5.82
CA PRO A 88 8.56 -10.44 5.77
C PRO A 88 8.94 -9.67 4.50
N VAL A 89 8.05 -8.77 4.09
CA VAL A 89 8.25 -7.86 2.93
C VAL A 89 9.08 -6.64 3.34
N PHE A 90 8.84 -6.10 4.53
CA PHE A 90 9.61 -4.98 5.08
C PHE A 90 10.58 -5.45 6.16
N GLU A 91 11.69 -4.72 6.32
CA GLU A 91 12.69 -5.01 7.35
C GLU A 91 12.12 -4.77 8.76
N THR A 92 11.35 -3.69 8.91
CA THR A 92 10.69 -3.31 10.16
C THR A 92 9.21 -3.02 9.90
N TYR A 93 8.38 -3.30 10.90
CA TYR A 93 6.94 -3.05 10.87
C TYR A 93 6.57 -2.05 11.96
N ASP A 94 6.79 -0.75 11.70
CA ASP A 94 6.47 0.32 12.64
C ASP A 94 4.98 0.69 12.60
N LEU A 95 4.18 -0.19 13.20
CA LEU A 95 2.73 -0.01 13.32
C LEU A 95 2.33 1.18 14.19
N ALA A 96 3.19 1.59 15.12
CA ALA A 96 2.95 2.76 15.95
C ALA A 96 3.04 4.05 15.12
N THR A 97 4.05 4.16 14.24
CA THR A 97 4.13 5.25 13.27
C THR A 97 2.95 5.21 12.30
N GLN A 98 2.55 4.04 11.80
CA GLN A 98 1.36 3.91 10.95
C GLN A 98 0.10 4.44 11.65
N TYR A 99 -0.15 4.04 12.90
CA TYR A 99 -1.27 4.51 13.70
C TYR A 99 -1.24 6.03 13.90
N ARG A 100 -0.07 6.60 14.22
CA ARG A 100 0.12 8.04 14.44
C ARG A 100 -0.08 8.84 13.15
N VAL A 101 0.35 8.32 11.99
CA VAL A 101 0.09 8.94 10.69
C VAL A 101 -1.41 8.98 10.42
N MET A 102 -2.11 7.85 10.56
CA MET A 102 -3.56 7.80 10.38
C MET A 102 -4.29 8.77 11.32
N SER A 103 -3.85 8.86 12.58
CA SER A 103 -4.42 9.79 13.56
C SER A 103 -4.22 11.25 13.13
N GLY A 104 -3.03 11.62 12.68
CA GLY A 104 -2.75 13.00 12.23
C GLY A 104 -3.49 13.35 10.93
N VAL A 105 -3.69 12.40 10.03
CA VAL A 105 -4.53 12.58 8.83
C VAL A 105 -5.99 12.85 9.23
N ALA A 106 -6.53 12.06 10.18
CA ALA A 106 -7.88 12.27 10.70
C ALA A 106 -8.06 13.62 11.40
N GLU A 107 -7.02 14.09 12.09
CA GLU A 107 -7.04 15.36 12.81
C GLU A 107 -6.96 16.57 11.88
N HIS A 108 -6.20 16.47 10.79
CA HIS A 108 -5.82 17.62 9.96
C HIS A 108 -6.48 17.68 8.59
N THR A 109 -7.27 16.66 8.22
CA THR A 109 -7.93 16.61 6.91
C THR A 109 -9.37 16.12 7.02
N THR A 110 -10.07 16.15 5.88
CA THR A 110 -11.37 15.48 5.71
C THR A 110 -11.24 14.13 5.01
N VAL A 111 -10.01 13.62 4.84
CA VAL A 111 -9.78 12.31 4.24
C VAL A 111 -10.30 11.25 5.21
N PRO A 112 -11.21 10.36 4.76
CA PRO A 112 -11.76 9.37 5.65
C PRO A 112 -10.71 8.31 5.96
N VAL A 113 -10.43 8.08 7.23
CA VAL A 113 -9.64 6.94 7.71
C VAL A 113 -10.50 6.10 8.67
N PRO A 114 -10.22 4.79 8.81
CA PRO A 114 -10.90 3.97 9.80
C PRO A 114 -10.79 4.57 11.20
N GLY A 115 -11.86 4.45 11.98
CA GLY A 115 -11.87 4.95 13.36
C GLY A 115 -10.84 4.21 14.20
N LEU A 116 -9.73 4.88 14.56
CA LEU A 116 -8.68 4.29 15.39
C LEU A 116 -9.20 4.04 16.81
N CYS A 117 -9.01 2.82 17.32
CA CYS A 117 -9.55 2.42 18.63
C CYS A 117 -8.44 2.23 19.66
N TRP A 118 -7.45 1.39 19.37
CA TRP A 118 -6.38 1.05 20.31
C TRP A 118 -5.05 0.81 19.57
N LEU A 119 -3.95 1.22 20.18
CA LEU A 119 -2.59 0.87 19.79
C LEU A 119 -1.98 0.05 20.93
N GLU A 120 -1.39 -1.09 20.60
CA GLU A 120 -0.65 -1.95 21.50
C GLU A 120 0.79 -2.09 20.99
N GLU A 121 1.73 -1.51 21.72
CA GLU A 121 3.17 -1.58 21.40
C GLU A 121 3.84 -2.77 22.10
N ASP A 122 3.20 -3.36 23.12
CA ASP A 122 3.68 -4.59 23.75
C ASP A 122 3.42 -5.82 22.86
N GLU A 123 4.41 -6.68 22.74
CA GLU A 123 4.30 -7.93 21.98
C GLU A 123 3.60 -9.03 22.80
N GLU A 124 3.56 -8.93 24.13
CA GLU A 124 3.01 -9.97 25.00
C GLU A 124 1.59 -10.44 24.62
N PRO A 125 0.61 -9.55 24.32
CA PRO A 125 -0.77 -9.97 24.18
C PRO A 125 -1.03 -10.87 22.97
N LEU A 126 -0.41 -10.58 21.83
CA LEU A 126 -0.63 -11.30 20.56
C LEU A 126 0.68 -11.82 19.93
N GLY A 127 1.79 -11.82 20.65
CA GLY A 127 3.12 -12.18 20.12
C GLY A 127 3.68 -11.21 19.08
N ALA A 128 3.12 -10.00 18.94
CA ALA A 128 3.58 -8.94 18.05
C ALA A 128 2.89 -7.61 18.41
N PRO A 129 3.49 -6.44 18.12
CA PRO A 129 2.79 -5.17 18.21
C PRO A 129 1.61 -5.13 17.23
N PHE A 130 0.57 -4.39 17.58
CA PHE A 130 -0.61 -4.25 16.74
C PHE A 130 -1.42 -3.00 17.04
N PHE A 131 -2.30 -2.64 16.12
CA PHE A 131 -3.36 -1.68 16.41
C PHE A 131 -4.70 -2.18 15.92
N VAL A 132 -5.76 -1.67 16.54
CA VAL A 132 -7.14 -1.99 16.25
C VAL A 132 -7.87 -0.73 15.82
N MET A 133 -8.61 -0.86 14.73
CA MET A 133 -9.47 0.17 14.16
C MET A 133 -10.87 -0.38 13.92
N LYS A 134 -11.85 0.51 13.77
CA LYS A 134 -13.20 0.15 13.34
C LYS A 134 -13.15 -0.42 11.93
N ARG A 135 -13.88 -1.51 11.70
CA ARG A 135 -14.13 -2.00 10.36
C ARG A 135 -14.96 -0.97 9.60
N VAL A 136 -14.58 -0.71 8.35
CA VAL A 136 -15.33 0.12 7.41
C VAL A 136 -15.86 -0.77 6.31
N ASP A 137 -17.16 -0.66 6.04
CA ASP A 137 -17.80 -1.41 4.96
C ASP A 137 -17.64 -0.69 3.63
N GLY A 138 -17.57 -1.48 2.55
CA GLY A 138 -17.43 -0.97 1.19
C GLY A 138 -16.71 -1.97 0.30
N ARG A 139 -16.24 -1.48 -0.85
CA ARG A 139 -15.57 -2.29 -1.88
C ARG A 139 -14.18 -1.73 -2.15
N VAL A 140 -13.21 -2.63 -2.27
CA VAL A 140 -11.84 -2.29 -2.63
C VAL A 140 -11.55 -2.85 -4.03
N PRO A 141 -10.98 -2.07 -4.96
CA PRO A 141 -10.45 -2.60 -6.21
C PRO A 141 -9.36 -3.65 -5.92
N THR A 142 -9.50 -4.85 -6.47
CA THR A 142 -8.58 -5.96 -6.16
C THR A 142 -7.28 -5.85 -6.96
N ASP A 143 -6.15 -6.23 -6.35
CA ASP A 143 -4.85 -6.33 -7.04
C ASP A 143 -4.56 -7.76 -7.53
N ASN A 144 -5.24 -8.77 -7.00
CA ASN A 144 -5.04 -10.18 -7.33
C ASN A 144 -6.37 -10.96 -7.33
N PRO A 145 -6.94 -11.26 -8.50
CA PRO A 145 -6.50 -10.78 -9.82
C PRO A 145 -6.69 -9.26 -9.96
N PRO A 146 -5.89 -8.55 -10.78
CA PRO A 146 -6.00 -7.09 -10.88
C PRO A 146 -7.37 -6.60 -11.38
N TYR A 147 -7.83 -5.46 -10.85
CA TYR A 147 -9.13 -4.84 -11.17
C TYR A 147 -9.31 -4.45 -12.65
N VAL A 148 -8.25 -4.51 -13.46
CA VAL A 148 -8.31 -4.30 -14.91
C VAL A 148 -8.79 -5.54 -15.67
N PHE A 149 -8.91 -6.69 -14.99
CA PHE A 149 -9.42 -7.93 -15.58
C PHE A 149 -10.81 -8.29 -15.09
N VAL A 150 -11.13 -7.98 -13.82
CA VAL A 150 -12.37 -8.43 -13.18
C VAL A 150 -12.87 -7.44 -12.13
N GLY A 151 -14.13 -7.63 -11.73
CA GLY A 151 -14.73 -7.01 -10.56
C GLY A 151 -15.46 -5.70 -10.86
N TRP A 152 -16.04 -5.11 -9.82
CA TRP A 152 -16.96 -3.98 -9.94
C TRP A 152 -16.37 -2.73 -10.59
N LEU A 153 -15.05 -2.53 -10.53
CA LEU A 153 -14.36 -1.43 -11.19
C LEU A 153 -14.19 -1.70 -12.69
N PHE A 154 -13.92 -2.95 -13.06
CA PHE A 154 -13.90 -3.38 -14.46
C PHE A 154 -15.29 -3.18 -15.10
N ASP A 155 -16.34 -3.60 -14.39
CA ASP A 155 -17.74 -3.52 -14.85
C ASP A 155 -18.34 -2.09 -14.80
N ALA A 156 -17.62 -1.11 -14.25
CA ALA A 156 -18.09 0.26 -14.11
C ALA A 156 -18.25 0.97 -15.47
N THR A 157 -19.04 2.04 -15.53
CA THR A 157 -19.09 2.89 -16.73
C THR A 157 -17.87 3.82 -16.79
N PRO A 158 -17.52 4.36 -17.98
CA PRO A 158 -16.46 5.37 -18.09
C PRO A 158 -16.65 6.57 -17.16
N GLU A 159 -17.88 7.04 -16.95
CA GLU A 159 -18.20 8.15 -16.05
C GLU A 159 -17.92 7.79 -14.58
N GLN A 160 -18.24 6.56 -14.19
CA GLN A 160 -17.97 6.06 -12.84
C GLN A 160 -16.46 5.88 -12.60
N ARG A 161 -15.71 5.42 -13.60
CA ARG A 161 -14.23 5.35 -13.53
C ARG A 161 -13.61 6.74 -13.43
N ALA A 162 -14.10 7.70 -14.23
CA ALA A 162 -13.66 9.10 -14.15
C ALA A 162 -13.96 9.71 -12.76
N GLN A 163 -15.13 9.42 -12.18
CA GLN A 163 -15.45 9.83 -10.81
C GLN A 163 -14.49 9.22 -9.78
N LEU A 164 -14.14 7.93 -9.91
CA LEU A 164 -13.22 7.27 -9.00
C LEU A 164 -11.79 7.80 -9.14
N THR A 165 -11.33 8.08 -10.37
CA THR A 165 -10.06 8.78 -10.62
C THR A 165 -10.06 10.13 -9.91
N ALA A 166 -11.09 10.96 -10.11
CA ALA A 166 -11.18 12.28 -9.47
C ALA A 166 -11.15 12.19 -7.94
N ASN A 167 -11.90 11.25 -7.35
CA ASN A 167 -11.95 11.07 -5.90
C ASN A 167 -10.63 10.50 -5.33
N THR A 168 -9.94 9.64 -6.08
CA THR A 168 -8.63 9.11 -5.67
C THR A 168 -7.58 10.23 -5.65
N VAL A 169 -7.59 11.09 -6.67
CA VAL A 169 -6.71 12.26 -6.74
C VAL A 169 -7.06 13.29 -5.66
N GLU A 170 -8.35 13.46 -5.34
CA GLU A 170 -8.79 14.34 -4.24
C GLU A 170 -8.27 13.86 -2.87
N VAL A 171 -8.24 12.55 -2.62
CA VAL A 171 -7.62 11.98 -1.41
C VAL A 171 -6.16 12.40 -1.34
N ILE A 172 -5.37 12.13 -2.39
CA ILE A 172 -3.94 12.45 -2.43
C ILE A 172 -3.72 13.96 -2.21
N ALA A 173 -4.47 14.80 -2.92
CA ALA A 173 -4.41 16.25 -2.79
C ALA A 173 -4.68 16.72 -1.34
N LYS A 174 -5.74 16.21 -0.69
CA LYS A 174 -6.07 16.59 0.69
C LYS A 174 -5.01 16.17 1.71
N VAL A 175 -4.40 15.00 1.54
CA VAL A 175 -3.27 14.57 2.38
C VAL A 175 -2.08 15.52 2.22
N HIS A 176 -1.79 15.92 0.99
CA HIS A 176 -0.67 16.80 0.68
C HIS A 176 -0.87 18.25 1.18
N GLU A 177 -2.10 18.67 1.46
CA GLU A 177 -2.42 20.01 1.98
C GLU A 177 -2.34 20.12 3.52
N ILE A 178 -1.92 19.07 4.24
CA ILE A 178 -1.69 19.16 5.69
C ILE A 178 -0.58 20.20 5.97
N PRO A 179 -0.86 21.28 6.72
CA PRO A 179 0.14 22.30 7.01
C PRO A 179 1.20 21.78 7.98
N ASP A 180 2.44 22.21 7.77
CA ASP A 180 3.59 21.89 8.60
C ASP A 180 3.76 20.37 8.85
N PRO A 181 3.82 19.52 7.80
CA PRO A 181 3.78 18.06 7.96
C PRO A 181 4.94 17.53 8.82
N ALA A 182 6.12 18.16 8.78
CA ALA A 182 7.23 17.79 9.66
C ALA A 182 6.94 18.03 11.15
N LEU A 183 6.12 19.03 11.50
CA LEU A 183 5.70 19.27 12.88
C LEU A 183 4.61 18.29 13.31
N ARG A 184 3.69 17.95 12.40
CA ARG A 184 2.56 17.04 12.67
C ARG A 184 2.98 15.57 12.72
N PHE A 185 4.00 15.19 11.96
CA PHE A 185 4.51 13.82 11.86
C PHE A 185 6.00 13.77 12.25
N PRO A 186 6.35 14.03 13.53
CA PRO A 186 7.74 14.12 13.96
C PRO A 186 8.53 12.82 13.78
N ALA A 187 7.86 11.66 13.82
CA ALA A 187 8.47 10.35 13.58
C ALA A 187 9.00 10.17 12.15
N LEU A 188 8.46 10.91 11.18
CA LEU A 188 8.87 10.86 9.76
C LEU A 188 10.00 11.85 9.42
N ARG A 189 10.46 12.64 10.41
CA ARG A 189 11.53 13.63 10.18
C ARG A 189 12.87 12.94 10.00
N GLY A 190 13.69 13.51 9.13
CA GLY A 190 15.11 13.17 9.02
C GLY A 190 15.95 14.39 8.65
N ALA A 191 17.27 14.26 8.74
CA ALA A 191 18.20 15.32 8.34
C ALA A 191 18.34 15.42 6.82
N GLY A 192 18.68 16.61 6.30
CA GLY A 192 18.91 16.83 4.88
C GLY A 192 17.64 16.91 4.02
N GLN A 193 17.77 16.63 2.73
CA GLN A 193 16.67 16.67 1.76
C GLN A 193 15.84 15.37 1.82
N SER A 194 14.52 15.49 1.85
CA SER A 194 13.57 14.37 1.95
C SER A 194 13.66 13.37 0.81
N LEU A 195 13.65 13.83 -0.45
CA LEU A 195 13.72 12.96 -1.61
C LEU A 195 15.00 12.12 -1.59
N ARG A 196 16.13 12.73 -1.21
CA ARG A 196 17.40 12.03 -1.03
C ARG A 196 17.29 10.95 0.04
N ARG A 197 16.77 11.27 1.23
CA ARG A 197 16.53 10.26 2.28
C ARG A 197 15.64 9.12 1.79
N HIS A 198 14.59 9.45 1.06
CA HIS A 198 13.61 8.49 0.57
C HIS A 198 14.26 7.52 -0.44
N VAL A 199 15.08 8.01 -1.37
CA VAL A 199 15.85 7.16 -2.31
C VAL A 199 16.92 6.33 -1.58
N GLU A 200 17.66 6.89 -0.62
CA GLU A 200 18.66 6.13 0.14
C GLU A 200 18.01 5.03 1.00
N ALA A 201 16.86 5.31 1.63
CA ALA A 201 16.08 4.30 2.37
C ALA A 201 15.60 3.20 1.43
N GLN A 202 15.15 3.55 0.21
CA GLN A 202 14.77 2.57 -0.80
C GLN A 202 15.96 1.70 -1.24
N LYS A 203 17.16 2.28 -1.36
CA LYS A 203 18.39 1.55 -1.68
C LYS A 203 18.79 0.60 -0.56
N ALA A 204 18.73 1.05 0.70
CA ALA A 204 18.96 0.20 1.86
C ALA A 204 17.96 -0.96 1.92
N TRP A 205 16.66 -0.69 1.68
CA TRP A 205 15.64 -1.73 1.65
C TRP A 205 15.87 -2.74 0.51
N TYR A 206 16.23 -2.30 -0.69
CA TYR A 206 16.62 -3.20 -1.78
C TYR A 206 17.80 -4.10 -1.40
N ARG A 207 18.82 -3.55 -0.74
CA ARG A 207 19.96 -4.34 -0.27
C ARG A 207 19.55 -5.42 0.71
N TRP A 208 18.81 -5.05 1.75
CA TRP A 208 18.31 -6.00 2.75
C TRP A 208 17.36 -7.04 2.13
N ALA A 209 16.43 -6.60 1.28
CA ALA A 209 15.39 -7.46 0.73
C ALA A 209 15.91 -8.45 -0.31
N LEU A 210 16.99 -8.10 -1.02
CA LEU A 210 17.44 -8.77 -2.24
C LEU A 210 18.97 -8.87 -2.34
N ALA A 211 19.67 -7.74 -2.51
CA ALA A 211 21.07 -7.75 -2.95
C ALA A 211 22.02 -8.45 -1.96
N ASP A 212 21.90 -8.16 -0.66
CA ASP A 212 22.78 -8.72 0.37
C ASP A 212 22.50 -10.22 0.62
N ASP A 213 21.35 -10.72 0.17
CA ASP A 213 20.98 -12.15 0.13
C ASP A 213 21.43 -12.85 -1.17
N GLY A 214 22.20 -12.18 -2.04
CA GLY A 214 22.71 -12.71 -3.30
C GLY A 214 21.75 -12.57 -4.49
N PHE A 215 20.70 -11.76 -4.36
CA PHE A 215 19.76 -11.42 -5.43
C PHE A 215 20.00 -9.99 -5.93
N GLU A 216 21.22 -9.71 -6.39
CA GLU A 216 21.50 -8.48 -7.14
C GLU A 216 20.72 -8.51 -8.46
N ILE A 217 19.94 -7.46 -8.73
CA ILE A 217 19.11 -7.35 -9.94
C ILE A 217 19.69 -6.24 -10.82
N PRO A 218 20.43 -6.57 -11.90
CA PRO A 218 21.10 -5.59 -12.76
C PRO A 218 20.19 -4.46 -13.24
N LEU A 219 18.93 -4.75 -13.57
CA LEU A 219 17.96 -3.74 -14.00
C LEU A 219 17.63 -2.73 -12.89
N LEU A 220 17.51 -3.16 -11.62
CA LEU A 220 17.26 -2.25 -10.51
C LEU A 220 18.49 -1.41 -10.17
N GLU A 221 19.70 -2.00 -10.21
CA GLU A 221 20.96 -1.26 -10.05
C GLU A 221 21.11 -0.18 -11.13
N ARG A 222 20.89 -0.53 -12.39
CA ARG A 222 20.88 0.42 -13.51
C ARG A 222 19.85 1.53 -13.32
N THR A 223 18.72 1.21 -12.69
CA THR A 223 17.69 2.21 -12.38
C THR A 223 18.14 3.15 -11.27
N PHE A 224 18.81 2.67 -10.21
CA PHE A 224 19.42 3.55 -9.21
C PHE A 224 20.44 4.50 -9.82
N ASP A 225 21.31 4.00 -10.71
CA ASP A 225 22.28 4.84 -11.42
C ASP A 225 21.61 5.89 -12.31
N TRP A 226 20.55 5.52 -13.01
CA TRP A 226 19.77 6.46 -13.83
C TRP A 226 19.13 7.55 -12.96
N LEU A 227 18.55 7.20 -11.81
CA LEU A 227 17.93 8.17 -10.90
C LEU A 227 18.94 9.17 -10.35
N GLU A 228 20.16 8.70 -10.03
CA GLU A 228 21.24 9.58 -9.59
C GLU A 228 21.68 10.55 -10.70
N ALA A 229 21.82 10.04 -11.94
CA ALA A 229 22.26 10.84 -13.07
C ALA A 229 21.22 11.89 -13.51
N ASN A 230 19.94 11.65 -13.23
CA ASN A 230 18.82 12.50 -13.67
C ASN A 230 18.11 13.19 -12.50
N TRP A 231 18.77 13.35 -11.35
CA TRP A 231 18.17 13.88 -10.12
C TRP A 231 17.44 15.23 -10.33
N PRO A 232 16.19 15.40 -9.85
CA PRO A 232 15.44 16.66 -9.98
C PRO A 232 16.19 17.85 -9.37
N SER A 233 16.30 18.94 -10.13
CA SER A 233 16.98 20.16 -9.67
C SER A 233 16.24 20.89 -8.56
N ASP A 234 14.91 20.74 -8.52
CA ASP A 234 14.03 21.29 -7.49
C ASP A 234 12.97 20.25 -7.08
N PRO A 235 13.19 19.47 -6.01
CA PRO A 235 12.16 18.55 -5.52
C PRO A 235 10.94 19.30 -4.94
N GLY A 236 11.03 20.59 -4.65
CA GLY A 236 9.98 21.37 -3.99
C GLY A 236 9.82 21.10 -2.51
N LEU A 237 8.65 21.48 -1.99
CA LEU A 237 8.32 21.39 -0.56
C LEU A 237 7.88 19.99 -0.17
N ASP A 238 8.27 19.59 1.04
CA ASP A 238 7.84 18.35 1.64
C ASP A 238 6.36 18.42 2.05
N VAL A 239 5.61 17.42 1.63
CA VAL A 239 4.26 17.10 2.11
C VAL A 239 4.30 15.78 2.88
N LEU A 240 3.20 15.43 3.56
CA LEU A 240 2.98 14.04 3.94
C LEU A 240 2.66 13.25 2.67
N SER A 241 3.54 12.35 2.25
CA SER A 241 3.27 11.35 1.21
C SER A 241 2.63 10.13 1.88
N TRP A 242 1.53 9.65 1.30
CA TRP A 242 0.84 8.43 1.68
C TRP A 242 1.68 7.18 1.37
N GLY A 243 2.46 7.21 0.30
CA GLY A 243 3.49 6.21 0.01
C GLY A 243 3.01 5.06 -0.88
N ASP A 244 1.89 4.41 -0.51
CA ASP A 244 1.19 3.41 -1.35
C ASP A 244 -0.17 3.97 -1.85
N ALA A 245 -0.09 5.14 -2.49
CA ALA A 245 -1.25 5.92 -2.92
C ALA A 245 -1.96 5.32 -4.14
N ARG A 246 -2.85 4.34 -3.93
CA ARG A 246 -3.54 3.65 -5.03
C ARG A 246 -4.97 3.29 -4.67
N PRO A 247 -5.87 3.11 -5.66
CA PRO A 247 -7.28 2.82 -5.40
C PRO A 247 -7.48 1.48 -4.67
N GLY A 248 -6.57 0.51 -4.83
CA GLY A 248 -6.60 -0.75 -4.06
C GLY A 248 -6.37 -0.59 -2.56
N ASN A 249 -6.00 0.60 -2.09
CA ASN A 249 -5.89 0.94 -0.66
C ASN A 249 -6.98 1.91 -0.20
N ILE A 250 -8.07 2.01 -0.96
CA ILE A 250 -9.24 2.82 -0.62
C ILE A 250 -10.45 1.89 -0.57
N ILE A 251 -11.17 1.92 0.55
CA ILE A 251 -12.51 1.35 0.64
C ILE A 251 -13.47 2.36 0.04
N PHE A 252 -14.24 1.95 -0.96
CA PHE A 252 -15.25 2.78 -1.61
C PHE A 252 -16.66 2.38 -1.19
N ASP A 253 -17.46 3.36 -0.81
CA ASP A 253 -18.92 3.27 -0.86
C ASP A 253 -19.38 3.83 -2.21
N GLU A 254 -20.00 2.97 -3.03
CA GLU A 254 -20.19 3.20 -4.46
C GLU A 254 -18.85 3.53 -5.17
N PHE A 255 -18.61 4.81 -5.48
CA PHE A 255 -17.39 5.34 -6.09
C PHE A 255 -16.78 6.47 -5.25
N ARG A 256 -17.22 6.66 -3.99
CA ARG A 256 -16.69 7.66 -3.05
C ARG A 256 -15.82 6.98 -1.98
N PRO A 257 -14.66 7.57 -1.62
CA PRO A 257 -13.83 7.06 -0.53
C PRO A 257 -14.60 7.01 0.78
N ALA A 258 -14.68 5.82 1.39
CA ALA A 258 -15.23 5.57 2.72
C ALA A 258 -14.11 5.39 3.75
N ALA A 259 -12.94 4.91 3.35
CA ALA A 259 -11.73 4.88 4.17
C ALA A 259 -10.47 4.71 3.33
N VAL A 260 -9.38 5.37 3.74
CA VAL A 260 -8.04 5.27 3.15
C VAL A 260 -7.15 4.45 4.08
N LEU A 261 -6.52 3.43 3.53
CA LEU A 261 -5.78 2.38 4.25
C LEU A 261 -4.27 2.45 3.96
N ASP A 262 -3.51 1.50 4.50
CA ASP A 262 -2.12 1.20 4.11
C ASP A 262 -1.17 2.40 4.13
N TRP A 263 -0.97 2.92 5.34
CA TRP A 263 -0.06 4.03 5.64
C TRP A 263 1.36 3.59 6.05
N GLU A 264 1.75 2.33 5.82
CA GLU A 264 3.05 1.80 6.26
C GLU A 264 4.23 2.37 5.47
N MET A 265 3.98 2.85 4.24
CA MET A 265 4.97 3.50 3.39
C MET A 265 4.94 5.03 3.48
N ALA A 266 4.18 5.58 4.43
CA ALA A 266 4.04 7.02 4.57
C ALA A 266 5.37 7.69 4.93
N ALA A 267 5.64 8.83 4.30
CA ALA A 267 6.91 9.54 4.45
C ALA A 267 6.72 11.05 4.29
N LEU A 268 7.75 11.82 4.65
CA LEU A 268 7.86 13.21 4.22
C LEU A 268 8.63 13.25 2.90
N GLY A 269 8.07 13.90 1.87
CA GLY A 269 8.69 13.97 0.56
C GLY A 269 7.91 14.86 -0.41
N PRO A 270 8.39 14.98 -1.66
CA PRO A 270 7.71 15.77 -2.68
C PRO A 270 6.38 15.13 -3.07
N ARG A 271 5.43 15.99 -3.47
CA ARG A 271 4.06 15.62 -3.90
C ARG A 271 4.06 14.57 -5.00
N GLU A 272 5.07 14.64 -5.85
CA GLU A 272 5.22 13.81 -7.03
C GLU A 272 5.49 12.33 -6.71
N LEU A 273 5.88 11.98 -5.47
CA LEU A 273 5.98 10.57 -5.03
C LEU A 273 4.65 9.83 -5.19
N ASP A 274 3.56 10.38 -4.63
CA ASP A 274 2.25 9.72 -4.66
C ASP A 274 1.59 9.85 -6.04
N VAL A 275 1.75 11.01 -6.70
CA VAL A 275 1.21 11.24 -8.06
C VAL A 275 1.81 10.27 -9.06
N ALA A 276 3.13 10.06 -9.02
CA ALA A 276 3.77 9.08 -9.88
C ALA A 276 3.40 7.64 -9.51
N TRP A 277 3.26 7.36 -8.20
CA TRP A 277 2.90 6.02 -7.72
C TRP A 277 1.53 5.57 -8.24
N VAL A 278 0.49 6.40 -8.09
CA VAL A 278 -0.86 6.04 -8.54
C VAL A 278 -0.93 5.79 -10.05
N ILE A 279 -0.22 6.62 -10.83
CA ILE A 279 -0.13 6.50 -12.29
C ILE A 279 0.60 5.21 -12.67
N PHE A 280 1.76 4.97 -12.05
CA PHE A 280 2.59 3.82 -12.38
C PHE A 280 1.91 2.49 -12.03
N ILE A 281 1.30 2.36 -10.84
CA ILE A 281 0.64 1.11 -10.44
C ILE A 281 -0.53 0.77 -11.39
N HIS A 282 -1.36 1.77 -11.74
CA HIS A 282 -2.41 1.51 -12.72
C HIS A 282 -1.83 1.10 -14.07
N ARG A 283 -0.81 1.80 -14.54
CA ARG A 283 -0.18 1.51 -15.83
C ARG A 283 0.50 0.14 -15.84
N PHE A 284 1.09 -0.30 -14.74
CA PHE A 284 1.59 -1.67 -14.57
C PHE A 284 0.50 -2.72 -14.83
N PHE A 285 -0.69 -2.56 -14.22
CA PHE A 285 -1.80 -3.47 -14.48
C PHE A 285 -2.29 -3.39 -15.93
N GLN A 286 -2.37 -2.19 -16.50
CA GLN A 286 -2.75 -2.01 -17.91
C GLN A 286 -1.74 -2.67 -18.88
N ASP A 287 -0.44 -2.62 -18.57
CA ASP A 287 0.61 -3.29 -19.36
C ASP A 287 0.45 -4.82 -19.31
N ILE A 288 0.08 -5.39 -18.15
CA ILE A 288 -0.27 -6.81 -18.05
C ILE A 288 -1.48 -7.11 -18.94
N ALA A 289 -2.56 -6.32 -18.85
CA ALA A 289 -3.75 -6.53 -19.68
C ALA A 289 -3.41 -6.52 -21.18
N THR A 290 -2.60 -5.54 -21.60
CA THR A 290 -2.13 -5.39 -22.98
C THR A 290 -1.30 -6.60 -23.42
N ARG A 291 -0.40 -7.12 -22.57
CA ARG A 291 0.40 -8.33 -22.85
C ARG A 291 -0.49 -9.56 -23.09
N PHE A 292 -1.61 -9.68 -22.38
CA PHE A 292 -2.58 -10.77 -22.53
C PHE A 292 -3.69 -10.46 -23.56
N GLU A 293 -3.50 -9.44 -24.39
CA GLU A 293 -4.47 -9.01 -25.42
C GLU A 293 -5.87 -8.69 -24.84
N GLN A 294 -5.93 -8.31 -23.57
CA GLN A 294 -7.13 -7.86 -22.89
C GLN A 294 -7.24 -6.33 -22.94
N PRO A 295 -8.46 -5.77 -23.00
CA PRO A 295 -8.63 -4.32 -23.09
C PRO A 295 -8.11 -3.58 -21.85
N GLY A 296 -8.19 -4.20 -20.67
CA GLY A 296 -7.89 -3.51 -19.41
C GLY A 296 -8.87 -2.35 -19.16
N LEU A 297 -8.38 -1.27 -18.57
CA LEU A 297 -9.11 -0.03 -18.31
C LEU A 297 -8.29 1.19 -18.79
N PRO A 298 -8.09 1.38 -20.11
CA PRO A 298 -7.20 2.41 -20.64
C PRO A 298 -7.70 3.85 -20.45
N ASP A 299 -8.95 4.03 -20.03
CA ASP A 299 -9.57 5.32 -19.70
C ASP A 299 -9.45 5.69 -18.22
N PHE A 300 -8.92 4.80 -17.38
CA PHE A 300 -8.82 4.99 -15.93
C PHE A 300 -7.42 5.45 -15.53
N LEU A 301 -7.33 6.39 -14.57
CA LEU A 301 -6.05 6.88 -14.02
C LEU A 301 -4.98 7.22 -15.07
N ARG A 302 -5.39 7.71 -16.26
CA ARG A 302 -4.44 8.17 -17.28
C ARG A 302 -3.57 9.26 -16.70
N ARG A 303 -2.30 9.26 -17.10
CA ARG A 303 -1.31 10.23 -16.64
C ARG A 303 -1.83 11.67 -16.77
N ALA A 304 -2.38 12.03 -17.93
CA ALA A 304 -2.89 13.37 -18.19
C ALA A 304 -4.08 13.75 -17.29
N ASP A 305 -5.00 12.82 -17.03
CA ASP A 305 -6.19 13.09 -16.21
C ASP A 305 -5.82 13.24 -14.73
N VAL A 306 -4.91 12.39 -14.23
CA VAL A 306 -4.41 12.47 -12.85
C VAL A 306 -3.69 13.79 -12.62
N VAL A 307 -2.77 14.17 -13.53
CA VAL A 307 -2.02 15.43 -13.43
C VAL A 307 -2.98 16.61 -13.48
N ALA A 308 -3.83 16.71 -14.51
CA ALA A 308 -4.75 17.84 -14.65
C ALA A 308 -5.65 18.00 -13.43
N LYS A 309 -6.18 16.90 -12.89
CA LYS A 309 -7.03 16.97 -11.70
C LYS A 309 -6.26 17.35 -10.44
N TYR A 310 -5.04 16.84 -10.28
CA TYR A 310 -4.21 17.15 -9.12
C TYR A 310 -3.79 18.63 -9.11
N GLU A 311 -3.38 19.17 -10.25
CA GLU A 311 -3.04 20.59 -10.41
C GLU A 311 -4.26 21.49 -10.20
N GLU A 312 -5.45 21.10 -10.70
CA GLU A 312 -6.71 21.81 -10.45
C GLU A 312 -7.02 21.93 -8.95
N LEU A 313 -6.87 20.83 -8.20
CA LEU A 313 -7.26 20.77 -6.78
C LEU A 313 -6.27 21.47 -5.85
N THR A 314 -4.98 21.48 -6.20
CA THR A 314 -3.91 21.96 -5.31
C THR A 314 -3.35 23.32 -5.73
N GLY A 315 -3.53 23.73 -6.98
CA GLY A 315 -2.82 24.88 -7.57
C GLY A 315 -1.31 24.65 -7.73
N HIS A 316 -0.80 23.45 -7.41
CA HIS A 316 0.58 23.04 -7.62
C HIS A 316 0.79 22.66 -9.09
N THR A 317 1.99 22.88 -9.62
CA THR A 317 2.40 22.36 -10.93
C THR A 317 3.26 21.12 -10.72
N VAL A 318 2.86 19.98 -11.29
CA VAL A 318 3.58 18.71 -11.15
C VAL A 318 4.91 18.79 -11.89
N ARG A 319 6.03 18.50 -11.20
CA ARG A 319 7.39 18.65 -11.73
C ARG A 319 8.10 17.31 -11.87
N ASP A 320 8.98 17.20 -12.86
CA ASP A 320 9.89 16.05 -13.04
C ASP A 320 9.18 14.68 -12.95
N LEU A 321 7.95 14.60 -13.48
CA LEU A 321 7.07 13.44 -13.28
C LEU A 321 7.67 12.15 -13.85
N ASP A 322 8.40 12.23 -14.97
CA ASP A 322 9.07 11.07 -15.56
C ASP A 322 10.12 10.47 -14.63
N TRP A 323 10.89 11.31 -13.93
CA TRP A 323 11.83 10.84 -12.91
C TRP A 323 11.10 10.14 -11.77
N HIS A 324 10.01 10.72 -11.29
CA HIS A 324 9.22 10.14 -10.19
C HIS A 324 8.52 8.85 -10.61
N ILE A 325 8.14 8.70 -11.88
CA ILE A 325 7.58 7.45 -12.42
C ILE A 325 8.65 6.36 -12.52
N VAL A 326 9.85 6.68 -13.02
CA VAL A 326 10.97 5.72 -13.00
C VAL A 326 11.26 5.30 -11.56
N TYR A 327 11.20 6.24 -10.61
CA TYR A 327 11.37 5.93 -9.21
C TYR A 327 10.24 5.06 -8.63
N ALA A 328 8.97 5.32 -8.98
CA ALA A 328 7.85 4.45 -8.63
C ALA A 328 8.03 3.03 -9.21
N ALA A 329 8.51 2.92 -10.45
CA ALA A 329 8.80 1.64 -11.10
C ALA A 329 9.93 0.86 -10.41
N LEU A 330 10.97 1.55 -9.96
CA LEU A 330 12.03 0.95 -9.13
C LEU A 330 11.45 0.42 -7.81
N ARG A 331 10.72 1.28 -7.08
CA ARG A 331 10.12 0.93 -5.78
C ARG A 331 9.22 -0.29 -5.91
N HIS A 332 8.33 -0.29 -6.90
CA HIS A 332 7.46 -1.43 -7.20
C HIS A 332 8.26 -2.68 -7.60
N GLY A 333 9.35 -2.52 -8.36
CA GLY A 333 10.23 -3.62 -8.76
C GLY A 333 10.85 -4.32 -7.56
N ILE A 334 11.27 -3.56 -6.54
CA ILE A 334 11.82 -4.09 -5.29
C ILE A 334 10.74 -4.84 -4.50
N VAL A 335 9.53 -4.26 -4.37
CA VAL A 335 8.37 -4.94 -3.73
C VAL A 335 8.11 -6.29 -4.41
N MET A 336 7.95 -6.29 -5.73
CA MET A 336 7.56 -7.49 -6.48
C MET A 336 8.67 -8.55 -6.49
N ALA A 337 9.93 -8.15 -6.59
CA ALA A 337 11.05 -9.08 -6.50
C ALA A 337 11.12 -9.74 -5.09
N ARG A 338 10.85 -8.99 -4.02
CA ARG A 338 10.77 -9.53 -2.66
C ARG A 338 9.57 -10.46 -2.49
N VAL A 339 8.41 -10.09 -3.04
CA VAL A 339 7.21 -10.95 -3.07
C VAL A 339 7.46 -12.23 -3.85
N LYS A 340 8.16 -12.18 -4.99
CA LYS A 340 8.56 -13.38 -5.73
C LYS A 340 9.45 -14.30 -4.89
N ARG A 341 10.48 -13.76 -4.22
CA ARG A 341 11.30 -14.54 -3.27
C ARG A 341 10.47 -15.20 -2.19
N ARG A 342 9.49 -14.46 -1.68
CA ARG A 342 8.55 -14.95 -0.68
C ARG A 342 7.69 -16.11 -1.21
N MET A 343 7.12 -15.98 -2.40
CA MET A 343 6.34 -17.05 -3.05
C MET A 343 7.20 -18.30 -3.28
N ILE A 344 8.47 -18.13 -3.71
CA ILE A 344 9.42 -19.24 -3.84
C ILE A 344 9.66 -19.93 -2.48
N HIS A 345 9.84 -19.16 -1.41
CA HIS A 345 10.01 -19.71 -0.06
C HIS A 345 8.83 -20.59 0.37
N PHE A 346 7.60 -20.21 0.02
CA PHE A 346 6.38 -20.99 0.30
C PHE A 346 6.05 -22.05 -0.75
N GLY A 347 6.86 -22.21 -1.80
CA GLY A 347 6.61 -23.16 -2.89
C GLY A 347 5.46 -22.76 -3.84
N GLU A 348 5.09 -21.48 -3.84
CA GLU A 348 4.03 -20.88 -4.67
C GLU A 348 4.58 -20.37 -6.03
N ASP A 349 5.90 -20.25 -6.17
CA ASP A 349 6.60 -19.85 -7.40
C ASP A 349 7.98 -20.53 -7.48
N THR A 350 8.68 -20.38 -8.60
CA THR A 350 10.00 -20.96 -8.88
C THR A 350 11.06 -19.91 -9.17
N ASP A 351 12.30 -20.22 -8.80
CA ASP A 351 13.48 -19.39 -9.11
C ASP A 351 13.72 -19.32 -10.63
N THR A 352 14.15 -18.15 -11.11
CA THR A 352 14.48 -17.90 -12.51
C THR A 352 15.99 -17.73 -12.69
N PRO A 353 16.60 -18.25 -13.77
CA PRO A 353 18.03 -18.08 -14.03
C PRO A 353 18.46 -16.63 -14.23
N ASP A 354 17.62 -15.80 -14.86
CA ASP A 354 17.86 -14.37 -15.00
C ASP A 354 17.26 -13.63 -13.79
N ARG A 355 18.06 -12.78 -13.15
CA ARG A 355 17.65 -11.99 -11.99
C ARG A 355 16.75 -10.83 -12.39
N ASP A 356 16.84 -10.33 -13.61
CA ASP A 356 15.94 -9.27 -14.09
C ASP A 356 14.49 -9.77 -14.25
N ASP A 357 14.28 -11.09 -14.37
CA ASP A 357 12.94 -11.70 -14.42
C ASP A 357 12.22 -11.66 -13.06
N TYR A 358 12.90 -11.26 -11.98
CA TYR A 358 12.25 -10.93 -10.70
C TYR A 358 11.49 -9.60 -10.75
N VAL A 359 11.78 -8.74 -11.74
CA VAL A 359 11.03 -7.51 -11.99
C VAL A 359 9.87 -7.83 -12.95
N MET A 360 8.67 -7.99 -12.41
CA MET A 360 7.48 -8.36 -13.20
C MET A 360 7.23 -7.44 -14.41
N HIS A 361 7.56 -6.15 -14.27
CA HIS A 361 7.44 -5.13 -15.32
C HIS A 361 8.77 -4.81 -16.01
N ARG A 362 9.68 -5.80 -16.13
CA ARG A 362 11.01 -5.67 -16.78
C ARG A 362 10.96 -4.85 -18.07
N ALA A 363 10.14 -5.27 -19.04
CA ALA A 363 10.05 -4.62 -20.35
C ALA A 363 9.56 -3.16 -20.27
N SER A 364 8.70 -2.84 -19.30
CA SER A 364 8.23 -1.46 -19.09
C SER A 364 9.31 -0.60 -18.41
N LEU A 365 10.04 -1.15 -17.44
CA LEU A 365 11.16 -0.46 -16.80
C LEU A 365 12.32 -0.21 -17.78
N GLU A 366 12.65 -1.17 -18.64
CA GLU A 366 13.63 -0.99 -19.72
C GLU A 366 13.23 0.16 -20.65
N ARG A 367 11.99 0.18 -21.14
CA ARG A 367 11.47 1.26 -21.98
C ARG A 367 11.45 2.63 -21.29
N LEU A 368 11.16 2.66 -19.98
CA LEU A 368 11.19 3.90 -19.19
C LEU A 368 12.61 4.47 -19.12
N LEU A 369 13.62 3.62 -18.85
CA LEU A 369 15.03 4.04 -18.80
C LEU A 369 15.55 4.52 -20.15
N ASP A 370 15.12 3.87 -21.24
CA ASP A 370 15.51 4.20 -22.61
C ASP A 370 14.72 5.40 -23.18
N GLY A 371 13.72 5.93 -22.46
CA GLY A 371 12.86 7.01 -22.95
C GLY A 371 11.96 6.61 -24.12
N THR A 372 11.69 5.31 -24.28
CA THR A 372 10.86 4.73 -25.34
C THR A 372 9.50 4.24 -24.83
N TYR A 373 9.20 4.49 -23.56
CA TYR A 373 7.92 4.14 -22.96
C TYR A 373 6.79 4.98 -23.54
N GLU A 374 5.87 4.34 -24.25
CA GLU A 374 4.68 4.98 -24.80
C GLU A 374 3.61 5.09 -23.70
N TRP A 375 3.27 6.34 -23.38
CA TRP A 375 2.10 6.69 -22.58
C TRP A 375 0.89 6.76 -23.50
N ASP A 376 -0.22 6.19 -23.03
CA ASP A 376 -1.54 6.12 -23.68
C ASP A 376 -1.57 5.43 -25.05
#